data_AF-A0A1Y1RKE3-F1
#
_entry.id   AF-A0A1Y1RKE3-F1
#
_cell.length_a   1.000
_cell.length_b   1.000
_cell.length_c   1.000
_cell.angle_alpha   90.00
_cell.angle_beta   90.00
_cell.angle_gamma   90.00
#
_symmetry.space_group_name_H-M   'P 1'
#
loop_
_entity.id
_entity.type
_entity.pdbx_description
1 polymer ?
#
loop_
_entity_poly.entity_id
_entity_poly.type
_entity_poly.pdbx_seq_one_letter_code
_entity_poly.pdbx_strand_id
1 'polypeptide(L)'
;MVPFFKLVNSTVGRKFIMGLTALSLCGFVVVHLVGNLTLFAGKDSQLFNEYAHHLISLGVLLYVAEVGLALLFLVHIVIGISIWLQKRQARPQNYIKQTPAGGTSEMTFYSKNMIWTGLIVITLAVMIVLGFHLRHGFWSAFQSLGLQHPRYSPIIFAIGILFAIAMAAGFLVIPIWIFLMS
;
A
#
# COMPACT_ATOMS: atom_id res chain seq x y z
N MET A 1 -6.46 1.79 38.27
CA MET A 1 -6.01 2.32 36.96
C MET A 1 -5.59 1.15 36.09
N VAL A 2 -6.04 1.07 34.84
CA VAL A 2 -5.60 0.00 33.92
C VAL A 2 -4.16 0.30 33.50
N PRO A 3 -3.21 -0.64 33.60
CA PRO A 3 -1.82 -0.40 33.17
C PRO A 3 -1.76 0.01 31.71
N PHE A 4 -0.91 0.99 31.37
CA PHE A 4 -0.74 1.46 29.98
C PHE A 4 -0.49 0.31 28.99
N PHE A 5 0.39 -0.63 29.36
CA PHE A 5 0.67 -1.83 28.56
C PHE A 5 -0.55 -2.74 28.34
N LYS A 6 -1.50 -2.76 29.27
CA LYS A 6 -2.76 -3.51 29.15
C LYS A 6 -3.76 -2.78 28.25
N LEU A 7 -3.72 -1.44 28.23
CA LEU A 7 -4.55 -0.63 27.34
C LEU A 7 -4.12 -0.79 25.87
N VAL A 8 -2.82 -0.67 25.57
CA VAL A 8 -2.30 -0.79 24.20
C VAL A 8 -2.43 -2.21 23.64
N ASN A 9 -2.38 -3.23 24.50
CA ASN A 9 -2.59 -4.64 24.11
C ASN A 9 -4.07 -5.06 24.12
N SER A 10 -5.00 -4.18 24.42
CA SER A 10 -6.43 -4.50 24.31
C SER A 10 -6.87 -4.61 22.86
N THR A 11 -7.98 -5.31 22.60
CA THR A 11 -8.60 -5.42 21.27
C THR A 11 -8.94 -4.04 20.67
N VAL A 12 -9.31 -3.08 21.53
CA VAL A 12 -9.61 -1.70 21.12
C VAL A 12 -8.32 -0.94 20.81
N GLY A 13 -7.33 -0.99 21.71
CA GLY A 13 -6.03 -0.34 21.53
C GLY A 13 -5.32 -0.78 20.24
N ARG A 14 -5.27 -2.09 19.97
CA ARG A 14 -4.65 -2.62 18.74
C ARG A 14 -5.34 -2.15 17.47
N LYS A 15 -6.67 -2.07 17.45
CA LYS A 15 -7.41 -1.53 16.30
C LYS A 15 -7.09 -0.04 16.09
N PHE A 16 -7.08 0.73 17.16
CA PHE A 16 -6.76 2.15 17.08
C PHE A 16 -5.34 2.37 16.51
N ILE A 17 -4.34 1.65 17.04
CA ILE A 17 -2.95 1.71 16.54
C ILE A 17 -2.87 1.24 15.08
N MET A 18 -3.58 0.16 14.72
CA MET A 18 -3.66 -0.31 13.34
C MET A 18 -4.20 0.77 12.38
N GLY A 19 -5.27 1.47 12.77
CA GLY A 19 -5.86 2.54 11.97
C GLY A 19 -4.93 3.75 11.84
N LEU A 20 -4.30 4.17 12.94
CA LEU A 20 -3.37 5.30 12.93
C LEU A 20 -2.16 5.02 12.02
N THR A 21 -1.51 3.86 12.21
CA THR A 21 -0.35 3.48 11.39
C THR A 21 -0.70 3.32 9.91
N ALA A 22 -1.89 2.80 9.60
CA ALA A 22 -2.39 2.71 8.22
C ALA A 22 -2.54 4.09 7.56
N LEU A 23 -3.14 5.06 8.25
CA LEU A 23 -3.30 6.42 7.69
C LEU A 23 -1.96 7.13 7.53
N SER A 24 -1.04 6.98 8.49
CA SER A 24 0.32 7.54 8.38
C SER A 24 1.06 6.99 7.17
N LEU A 25 1.00 5.67 6.93
CA LEU A 25 1.60 5.04 5.75
C LEU A 25 0.91 5.47 4.44
N CYS A 26 -0.42 5.59 4.42
CA CYS A 26 -1.12 6.17 3.27
C CYS A 26 -0.66 7.60 2.97
N GLY A 27 -0.47 8.43 3.99
CA GLY A 27 0.06 9.79 3.84
C GLY A 27 1.47 9.81 3.27
N PHE A 28 2.36 8.94 3.78
CA PHE A 28 3.70 8.78 3.24
C PHE A 28 3.67 8.38 1.76
N VAL A 29 2.83 7.40 1.40
CA VAL A 29 2.70 6.90 0.03
C VAL A 29 2.22 8.00 -0.94
N VAL A 30 1.35 8.93 -0.49
CA VAL A 30 0.96 10.11 -1.28
C VAL A 30 2.15 11.03 -1.52
N VAL A 31 2.87 11.41 -0.45
CA VAL A 31 4.05 12.29 -0.57
C VAL A 31 5.11 11.63 -1.46
N HIS A 32 5.30 10.32 -1.33
CA HIS A 32 6.22 9.55 -2.14
C HIS A 32 5.82 9.54 -3.63
N LEU A 33 4.54 9.33 -3.94
CA LEU A 33 4.06 9.44 -5.32
C LEU A 33 4.25 10.85 -5.87
N VAL A 34 3.90 11.89 -5.11
CA VAL A 34 4.08 13.28 -5.53
C VAL A 34 5.55 13.57 -5.84
N GLY A 35 6.47 13.15 -4.97
CA GLY A 35 7.91 13.22 -5.23
C GLY A 35 8.29 12.49 -6.51
N ASN A 36 7.78 11.28 -6.74
CA ASN A 36 8.08 10.53 -7.95
C ASN A 36 7.50 11.17 -9.22
N LEU A 37 6.34 11.82 -9.14
CA LEU A 37 5.73 12.51 -10.28
C LEU A 37 6.57 13.72 -10.74
N THR A 38 7.46 14.25 -9.90
CA THR A 38 8.43 15.28 -10.32
C THR A 38 9.39 14.78 -11.40
N LEU A 39 9.51 13.46 -11.60
CA LEU A 39 10.23 12.86 -12.73
C LEU A 39 9.73 13.35 -14.09
N PHE A 40 8.42 13.56 -14.20
CA PHE A 40 7.74 14.04 -15.41
C PHE A 40 7.66 15.56 -15.50
N ALA A 41 8.06 16.25 -14.43
CA ALA A 41 7.97 17.69 -14.34
C ALA A 41 9.37 18.31 -14.54
N GLY A 42 9.45 19.30 -15.43
CA GLY A 42 10.73 19.91 -15.81
C GLY A 42 11.41 19.23 -17.00
N LYS A 43 12.36 19.94 -17.61
CA LYS A 43 13.12 19.42 -18.74
C LYS A 43 14.16 18.41 -18.22
N ASP A 44 14.29 17.27 -18.88
CA ASP A 44 15.29 16.23 -18.58
C ASP A 44 15.31 15.79 -17.09
N SER A 45 14.13 15.72 -16.46
CA SER A 45 13.93 15.32 -15.05
C SER A 45 14.66 16.20 -14.01
N GLN A 46 14.91 17.48 -14.33
CA GLN A 46 15.58 18.42 -13.43
C GLN A 46 14.90 18.54 -12.05
N LEU A 47 13.56 18.64 -11.99
CA LEU A 47 12.84 18.82 -10.72
C LEU A 47 12.99 17.60 -9.80
N PHE A 48 13.06 16.39 -10.38
CA PHE A 48 13.32 15.18 -9.62
C PHE A 48 14.72 15.19 -9.01
N ASN A 49 15.73 15.62 -9.78
CA ASN A 49 17.11 15.71 -9.29
C ASN A 49 17.23 16.75 -8.17
N GLU A 50 16.62 17.93 -8.32
CA GLU A 50 16.58 18.95 -7.28
C GLU A 50 15.86 18.47 -6.01
N TYR A 51 14.71 17.82 -6.16
CA TYR A 51 13.97 17.20 -5.06
C TYR A 51 14.82 16.14 -4.33
N ALA A 52 15.49 15.26 -5.08
CA ALA A 52 16.38 14.24 -4.52
C ALA A 52 17.56 14.86 -3.76
N HIS A 53 18.20 15.89 -4.32
CA HIS A 53 19.27 16.63 -3.65
C HIS A 53 18.80 17.32 -2.37
N HIS A 54 17.59 17.88 -2.37
CA HIS A 54 17.01 18.48 -1.17
C HIS A 54 16.73 17.45 -0.08
N LEU A 55 16.22 16.27 -0.43
CA LEU A 55 16.01 15.19 0.54
C LEU A 55 17.33 14.71 1.16
N ILE A 56 18.36 14.52 0.34
CA ILE A 56 19.68 14.08 0.81
C ILE A 56 20.34 15.15 1.70
N SER A 57 20.11 16.43 1.42
CA SER A 57 20.69 17.53 2.20
C SER A 57 20.09 17.66 3.62
N LEU A 58 18.98 16.98 3.92
CA LEU A 58 18.44 16.87 5.28
C LEU A 58 19.36 16.09 6.24
N GLY A 59 20.32 15.32 5.72
CA GLY A 59 21.33 14.61 6.50
C GLY A 59 20.71 13.69 7.56
N VAL A 60 21.01 13.95 8.84
CA VAL A 60 20.53 13.14 9.98
C VAL A 60 19.00 13.03 10.00
N LEU A 61 18.29 14.08 9.59
CA LEU A 61 16.82 14.05 9.58
C LEU A 61 16.27 13.03 8.58
N LEU A 62 16.95 12.82 7.44
CA LEU A 62 16.56 11.79 6.46
C LEU A 62 16.68 10.40 7.08
N TYR A 63 17.79 10.10 7.75
CA TYR A 63 18.00 8.82 8.43
C TYR A 63 16.97 8.57 9.54
N VAL A 64 16.64 9.60 10.32
CA VAL A 64 15.59 9.51 11.35
C VAL A 64 14.23 9.23 10.72
N ALA A 65 13.90 9.90 9.60
CA ALA A 65 12.66 9.66 8.88
C ALA A 65 12.60 8.24 8.29
N GLU A 66 13.69 7.74 7.70
CA GLU A 66 13.78 6.38 7.14
C GLU A 66 13.60 5.31 8.21
N VAL A 67 14.35 5.40 9.31
CA VAL A 67 14.22 4.46 10.44
C VAL A 67 12.83 4.55 11.06
N GLY A 68 12.29 5.76 11.20
CA GLY A 68 10.93 5.99 11.71
C GLY A 68 9.86 5.34 10.83
N LEU A 69 9.96 5.48 9.51
CA LEU A 69 9.06 4.84 8.54
C LEU A 69 9.20 3.32 8.55
N ALA A 70 10.42 2.79 8.63
CA ALA A 70 10.67 1.35 8.73
C ALA A 70 10.03 0.76 10.00
N LEU A 71 10.18 1.43 11.14
CA LEU A 71 9.52 1.05 12.39
C LEU A 71 8.00 1.13 12.29
N LEU A 72 7.47 2.21 11.70
CA LEU A 72 6.03 2.39 11.48
C LEU A 72 5.45 1.24 10.63
N PHE A 73 6.14 0.89 9.55
CA PHE A 73 5.78 -0.21 8.66
C PHE A 73 5.83 -1.56 9.38
N LEU A 74 6.87 -1.81 10.18
CA LEU A 74 6.99 -3.02 10.98
C LEU A 74 5.85 -3.15 12.00
N VAL A 75 5.54 -2.07 12.73
CA VAL A 75 4.42 -2.04 13.68
C VAL A 75 3.09 -2.32 12.97
N HIS A 76 2.86 -1.72 11.81
CA HIS A 76 1.67 -1.93 11.00
C HIS A 76 1.50 -3.41 10.60
N ILE A 77 2.58 -4.05 10.11
CA ILE A 77 2.57 -5.47 9.74
C ILE A 77 2.31 -6.36 10.97
N VAL A 78 3.06 -6.15 12.05
CA VAL A 78 2.97 -7.00 13.26
C VAL A 78 1.56 -6.94 13.86
N ILE A 79 0.99 -5.75 13.99
CA ILE A 79 -0.37 -5.58 14.51
C ILE A 79 -1.39 -6.16 13.52
N GLY A 80 -1.25 -5.91 12.22
CA GLY A 80 -2.12 -6.47 11.19
C GLY A 80 -2.16 -8.00 11.22
N ILE A 81 -1.00 -8.64 11.30
CA ILE A 81 -0.87 -10.10 11.44
C ILE A 81 -1.51 -10.56 12.75
N SER A 82 -1.25 -9.88 13.87
CA SER A 82 -1.82 -10.26 15.17
C SER A 82 -3.36 -10.26 15.15
N ILE A 83 -3.98 -9.26 14.51
CA ILE A 83 -5.43 -9.15 14.38
C ILE A 83 -5.95 -10.22 13.42
N TRP A 84 -5.25 -10.46 12.30
CA TRP A 84 -5.63 -11.49 11.34
C TRP A 84 -5.61 -12.89 11.97
N LEU A 85 -4.55 -13.22 12.72
CA LEU A 85 -4.45 -14.49 13.45
C LEU A 85 -5.57 -14.64 14.48
N GLN A 86 -5.88 -13.59 15.26
CA GLN A 86 -6.99 -13.60 16.22
C GLN A 86 -8.34 -13.85 15.52
N LYS A 87 -8.59 -13.20 14.37
CA LYS A 87 -9.82 -13.41 13.59
C LYS A 87 -9.89 -14.82 12.97
N ARG A 88 -8.76 -15.39 12.56
CA ARG A 88 -8.68 -16.73 11.99
C ARG A 88 -8.92 -17.82 13.05
N GLN A 89 -8.37 -17.66 14.25
CA GLN A 89 -8.64 -18.57 15.37
C GLN A 89 -10.11 -18.51 15.83
N ALA A 90 -10.78 -17.36 15.65
CA ALA A 90 -12.19 -17.17 15.98
C ALA A 90 -13.18 -17.68 14.90
N ARG A 91 -12.73 -18.24 13.78
CA ARG A 91 -13.58 -18.74 12.68
C ARG A 91 -13.26 -20.20 12.31
N PRO A 92 -14.02 -21.19 12.79
CA PRO A 92 -13.84 -22.60 12.45
C PRO A 92 -14.69 -23.00 11.23
N GLN A 93 -14.47 -22.36 10.08
CA GLN A 93 -15.21 -22.67 8.85
C GLN A 93 -14.21 -23.08 7.76
N ASN A 94 -14.31 -24.32 7.28
CA ASN A 94 -13.47 -24.84 6.21
C ASN A 94 -13.90 -24.27 4.86
N TYR A 95 -12.94 -23.78 4.08
CA TYR A 95 -13.16 -23.30 2.72
C TYR A 95 -13.38 -24.49 1.77
N ILE A 96 -14.50 -24.52 1.04
CA ILE A 96 -14.73 -25.50 -0.01
C ILE A 96 -13.82 -25.13 -1.20
N LYS A 97 -12.82 -25.98 -1.47
CA LYS A 97 -11.93 -25.81 -2.62
C LYS A 97 -12.73 -26.11 -3.90
N GLN A 98 -12.82 -25.14 -4.79
CA GLN A 98 -13.16 -25.41 -6.19
C GLN A 98 -11.89 -25.91 -6.89
N THR A 99 -11.99 -27.06 -7.56
CA THR A 99 -10.91 -27.64 -8.37
C THR A 99 -10.68 -26.79 -9.63
N PRO A 100 -9.43 -26.51 -10.04
CA PRO A 100 -9.16 -25.82 -11.29
C PRO A 100 -9.65 -26.63 -12.51
N ALA A 101 -10.30 -25.98 -13.47
CA ALA A 101 -10.52 -26.54 -14.79
C ALA A 101 -9.18 -26.47 -15.55
N GLY A 102 -8.58 -27.63 -15.80
CA GLY A 102 -7.30 -27.76 -16.49
C GLY A 102 -7.38 -27.30 -17.94
N GLY A 103 -6.36 -26.55 -18.38
CA GLY A 103 -6.14 -26.21 -19.77
C GLY A 103 -4.65 -25.93 -19.99
N THR A 104 -4.09 -26.51 -21.05
CA THR A 104 -2.71 -26.31 -21.48
C THR A 104 -2.60 -25.00 -22.28
N SER A 105 -1.73 -24.09 -21.86
CA SER A 105 -1.43 -22.87 -22.60
C SER A 105 -0.41 -23.16 -23.70
N GLU A 106 -0.84 -23.04 -24.96
CA GLU A 106 0.04 -23.07 -26.14
C GLU A 106 0.97 -21.84 -26.15
N MET A 107 2.26 -22.03 -26.42
CA MET A 107 3.28 -20.97 -26.37
C MET A 107 3.47 -20.29 -27.74
N THR A 108 3.10 -19.02 -27.85
CA THR A 108 3.28 -18.20 -29.07
C THR A 108 4.62 -17.44 -29.05
N PHE A 109 5.03 -16.95 -30.22
CA PHE A 109 6.24 -16.18 -30.58
C PHE A 109 6.69 -15.04 -29.62
N TYR A 110 5.88 -14.68 -28.61
CA TYR A 110 6.19 -13.71 -27.54
C TYR A 110 7.29 -14.17 -26.57
N SER A 111 7.68 -15.45 -26.60
CA SER A 111 8.64 -16.06 -25.66
C SER A 111 10.07 -15.48 -25.72
N LYS A 112 10.45 -14.74 -26.77
CA LYS A 112 11.78 -14.12 -26.87
C LYS A 112 11.92 -12.81 -26.07
N ASN A 113 10.81 -12.14 -25.74
CA ASN A 113 10.79 -10.94 -24.88
C ASN A 113 10.09 -11.18 -23.53
N MET A 114 9.86 -12.46 -23.17
CA MET A 114 9.07 -12.91 -22.01
C MET A 114 9.55 -12.39 -20.66
N ILE A 115 10.84 -12.10 -20.52
CA ILE A 115 11.40 -11.52 -19.30
C ILE A 115 10.88 -10.09 -19.12
N TRP A 116 10.93 -9.27 -20.18
CA TRP A 116 10.49 -7.87 -20.14
C TRP A 116 8.97 -7.75 -20.07
N THR A 117 8.24 -8.53 -20.88
CA THR A 117 6.77 -8.53 -20.85
C THR A 117 6.24 -9.17 -19.56
N GLY A 118 6.92 -10.19 -19.03
CA GLY A 118 6.61 -10.81 -17.73
C GLY A 118 6.81 -9.87 -16.55
N LEU A 119 7.88 -9.06 -16.55
CA LEU A 119 8.11 -8.04 -15.53
C LEU A 119 7.00 -6.98 -15.51
N ILE A 120 6.49 -6.58 -16.68
CA ILE A 120 5.37 -5.64 -16.78
C ILE A 120 4.08 -6.25 -16.21
N VAL A 121 3.77 -7.51 -16.56
CA VAL A 121 2.58 -8.21 -16.04
C VAL A 121 2.65 -8.39 -14.52
N ILE A 122 3.82 -8.76 -13.99
CA ILE A 122 4.03 -8.87 -12.53
C ILE A 122 3.86 -7.49 -11.88
N THR A 123 4.42 -6.43 -12.46
CA THR A 123 4.28 -5.06 -11.94
C THR A 123 2.80 -4.65 -11.90
N LEU A 124 2.04 -4.91 -12.97
CA LEU A 124 0.60 -4.66 -13.01
C LEU A 124 -0.15 -5.45 -11.94
N ALA A 125 0.14 -6.74 -11.78
CA ALA A 125 -0.49 -7.59 -10.76
C ALA A 125 -0.18 -7.09 -9.34
N VAL A 126 1.07 -6.72 -9.06
CA VAL A 126 1.48 -6.13 -7.78
C VAL A 126 0.75 -4.81 -7.52
N MET A 127 0.63 -3.94 -8.52
CA MET A 127 -0.09 -2.66 -8.38
C MET A 127 -1.59 -2.85 -8.13
N ILE A 128 -2.21 -3.87 -8.75
CA ILE A 128 -3.61 -4.22 -8.47
C ILE A 128 -3.78 -4.70 -7.03
N VAL A 129 -2.94 -5.62 -6.58
CA VAL A 129 -2.97 -6.12 -5.19
C VAL A 129 -2.72 -4.99 -4.20
N LEU A 130 -1.77 -4.10 -4.49
CA LEU A 130 -1.48 -2.93 -3.67
C LEU A 130 -2.67 -1.95 -3.67
N GLY A 131 -3.33 -1.73 -4.80
CA GLY A 131 -4.55 -0.93 -4.90
C GLY A 131 -5.68 -1.50 -4.04
N PHE A 132 -5.91 -2.81 -4.08
CA PHE A 132 -6.86 -3.47 -3.17
C PHE A 132 -6.46 -3.31 -1.70
N HIS A 133 -5.18 -3.45 -1.38
CA HIS A 133 -4.66 -3.27 -0.04
C HIS A 133 -4.86 -1.83 0.46
N LEU A 134 -4.54 -0.82 -0.36
CA LEU A 134 -4.71 0.60 -0.03
C LEU A 134 -6.18 0.95 0.17
N ARG A 135 -7.07 0.51 -0.74
CA ARG A 135 -8.52 0.70 -0.58
C ARG A 135 -9.01 0.10 0.74
N HIS A 136 -8.66 -1.16 0.99
CA HIS A 136 -9.09 -1.87 2.21
C HIS A 136 -8.49 -1.23 3.46
N GLY A 137 -7.20 -0.91 3.45
CA GLY A 137 -6.47 -0.30 4.56
C GLY A 137 -7.00 1.08 4.89
N PHE A 138 -7.22 1.93 3.89
CA PHE A 138 -7.81 3.26 4.05
C PHE A 138 -9.19 3.16 4.70
N TRP A 139 -10.12 2.41 4.10
CA TRP A 139 -11.46 2.20 4.65
C TRP A 139 -11.43 1.63 6.07
N SER A 140 -10.66 0.56 6.29
CA SER A 140 -10.58 -0.13 7.58
C SER A 140 -9.95 0.75 8.66
N ALA A 141 -9.11 1.73 8.31
CA ALA A 141 -8.52 2.66 9.26
C ALA A 141 -9.59 3.58 9.87
N PHE A 142 -10.45 4.18 9.05
CA PHE A 142 -11.57 5.01 9.55
C PHE A 142 -12.52 4.20 10.43
N GLN A 143 -12.78 2.94 10.08
CA GLN A 143 -13.55 2.03 10.95
C GLN A 143 -12.85 1.80 12.30
N SER A 144 -11.52 1.60 12.27
CA SER A 144 -10.75 1.30 13.48
C SER A 144 -10.57 2.50 14.41
N LEU A 145 -10.69 3.72 13.87
CA LEU A 145 -10.70 4.97 14.63
C LEU A 145 -12.11 5.35 15.15
N GLY A 146 -13.13 4.51 14.91
CA GLY A 146 -14.49 4.72 15.41
C GLY A 146 -15.34 5.67 14.57
N LEU A 147 -14.91 6.02 13.35
CA LEU A 147 -15.63 6.92 12.44
C LEU A 147 -16.71 6.19 11.60
N GLN A 148 -17.08 4.97 11.99
CA GLN A 148 -18.09 4.18 11.30
C GLN A 148 -19.49 4.74 11.58
N HIS A 149 -20.10 5.38 10.58
CA HIS A 149 -21.46 5.92 10.68
C HIS A 149 -22.25 5.71 9.38
N PRO A 150 -23.55 5.32 9.41
CA PRO A 150 -24.33 5.01 8.20
C PRO A 150 -24.34 6.11 7.13
N ARG A 151 -24.29 7.38 7.55
CA ARG A 151 -24.30 8.55 6.65
C ARG A 151 -22.99 8.77 5.88
N TYR A 152 -21.83 8.59 6.53
CA TYR A 152 -20.53 8.96 5.96
C TYR A 152 -19.71 7.74 5.50
N SER A 153 -20.04 6.55 6.00
CA SER A 153 -19.44 5.27 5.59
C SER A 153 -19.40 5.06 4.06
N PRO A 154 -20.51 5.20 3.30
CA PRO A 154 -20.47 5.01 1.85
C PRO A 154 -19.56 6.03 1.15
N ILE A 155 -19.49 7.26 1.67
CA ILE A 155 -18.64 8.33 1.13
C ILE A 155 -17.16 8.02 1.34
N ILE A 156 -16.76 7.64 2.56
CA ILE A 156 -15.36 7.27 2.86
C ILE A 156 -14.94 6.06 2.02
N PHE A 157 -15.83 5.10 1.81
CA PHE A 157 -15.56 3.96 0.94
C PHE A 157 -15.34 4.37 -0.53
N ALA A 158 -16.20 5.25 -1.07
CA ALA A 158 -16.04 5.78 -2.42
C ALA A 158 -14.73 6.57 -2.58
N ILE A 159 -14.39 7.42 -1.60
CA ILE A 159 -13.10 8.13 -1.55
C ILE A 159 -11.94 7.12 -1.51
N GLY A 160 -12.05 6.05 -0.72
CA GLY A 160 -11.04 5.00 -0.65
C GLY A 160 -10.81 4.28 -1.99
N ILE A 161 -11.86 4.09 -2.80
CA ILE A 161 -11.72 3.56 -4.16
C ILE A 161 -10.98 4.55 -5.06
N LEU A 162 -11.41 5.81 -5.09
CA LEU A 162 -10.78 6.85 -5.90
C LEU A 162 -9.30 7.02 -5.54
N PHE A 163 -9.01 7.06 -4.23
CA PHE A 163 -7.67 7.10 -3.69
C PHE A 163 -6.83 5.93 -4.20
N ALA A 164 -7.31 4.69 -4.05
CA ALA A 164 -6.58 3.52 -4.48
C ALA A 164 -6.31 3.48 -5.99
N ILE A 165 -7.29 3.89 -6.82
CA ILE A 165 -7.12 3.97 -8.27
C ILE A 165 -6.07 5.02 -8.63
N ALA A 166 -6.16 6.23 -8.05
CA ALA A 166 -5.20 7.30 -8.28
C ALA A 166 -3.78 6.88 -7.91
N MET A 167 -3.62 6.23 -6.75
CA MET A 167 -2.32 5.75 -6.29
C MET A 167 -1.75 4.66 -7.21
N ALA A 168 -2.56 3.65 -7.56
CA ALA A 168 -2.12 2.56 -8.44
C ALA A 168 -1.75 3.09 -9.84
N ALA A 169 -2.57 3.97 -10.42
CA ALA A 169 -2.29 4.57 -11.73
C ALA A 169 -1.03 5.44 -11.69
N GLY A 170 -0.86 6.25 -10.65
CA GLY A 170 0.31 7.13 -10.51
C GLY A 170 1.63 6.36 -10.43
N PHE A 171 1.70 5.31 -9.60
CA PHE A 171 2.90 4.48 -9.50
C PHE A 171 3.14 3.65 -10.76
N LEU A 172 2.08 3.23 -11.45
CA LEU A 172 2.18 2.43 -12.66
C LEU A 172 2.69 3.25 -13.86
N VAL A 173 2.43 4.56 -13.88
CA VAL A 173 2.87 5.43 -14.98
C VAL A 173 4.40 5.50 -15.11
N ILE A 174 5.13 5.38 -13.98
CA ILE A 174 6.59 5.46 -13.93
C ILE A 174 7.27 4.33 -14.74
N PRO A 175 7.05 3.03 -14.43
CA PRO A 175 7.69 1.95 -15.19
C PRO A 175 7.19 1.88 -16.64
N ILE A 176 5.93 2.23 -16.91
CA ILE A 176 5.42 2.29 -18.29
C ILE A 176 6.19 3.33 -19.09
N TRP A 177 6.36 4.53 -18.52
CA TRP A 177 7.12 5.59 -19.19
C TRP A 177 8.55 5.14 -19.45
N ILE A 178 9.28 4.66 -18.42
CA ILE A 178 10.66 4.17 -18.53
C ILE A 178 10.79 3.15 -19.67
N PHE A 179 9.87 2.18 -19.74
CA PHE A 179 9.86 1.17 -20.79
C PHE A 179 9.62 1.74 -22.21
N LEU A 180 8.83 2.81 -22.34
CA LEU A 180 8.59 3.45 -23.64
C LEU A 180 9.77 4.30 -24.12
N MET A 181 10.66 4.73 -23.21
CA MET A 181 11.83 5.55 -23.54
C MET A 181 13.13 4.76 -23.69
N SER A 182 13.16 3.51 -23.21
CA SER A 182 14.28 2.57 -23.32
C SER A 182 14.33 1.90 -24.68
#